data_AF-A0A1V4PTB1-F1
#
_entry.id   AF-A0A1V4PTB1-F1
#
_cell.length_a   1.000
_cell.length_b   1.000
_cell.length_c   1.000
_cell.angle_alpha   90.00
_cell.angle_beta   90.00
_cell.angle_gamma   90.00
#
_symmetry.space_group_name_H-M   'P 1'
#
loop_
_entity.id
_entity.type
_entity.pdbx_description
1 polymer ?
#
loop_
_entity_poly.entity_id
_entity_poly.type
_entity_poly.pdbx_seq_one_letter_code
_entity_poly.pdbx_strand_id
1 'polypeptide(L)'
;MTSVSETSEIGGDGPSSTERIRKAALANFAVHGTASTSLRAVAATAGVSLGMVQHHFATKSALIKAVDDYVVSFVIGGMAQPIPEPPADSITDIGSRVRGLIAEHPEVAAYVGRAMVDGSPLGATLFDALMEVGTARWELRAERGEVRPDVDLTWATINALVLAVGAISLRAHVDRHLPEPFTTPTQLRRWQEATDDLLRDGLFQHPDD
;
A
#
# COMPACT_ATOMS: atom_id res chain seq x y z
N MET A 1 33.75 46.29 -21.04
CA MET A 1 34.21 44.90 -21.26
C MET A 1 34.00 44.18 -19.93
N THR A 2 32.79 43.67 -19.67
CA THR A 2 32.33 42.31 -20.04
C THR A 2 33.24 41.29 -19.34
N SER A 3 32.79 40.63 -18.27
CA SER A 3 31.98 39.43 -18.42
C SER A 3 31.00 39.22 -17.26
N VAL A 4 29.77 38.96 -17.67
CA VAL A 4 28.63 38.42 -16.92
C VAL A 4 28.60 36.91 -17.18
N SER A 5 28.28 36.11 -16.16
CA SER A 5 27.80 34.71 -16.23
C SER A 5 28.79 33.66 -16.79
N GLU A 6 28.83 32.40 -16.36
CA GLU A 6 27.73 31.50 -16.06
C GLU A 6 27.97 30.72 -14.76
N THR A 7 27.03 30.87 -13.83
CA THR A 7 26.70 29.85 -12.85
C THR A 7 25.86 28.81 -13.59
N SER A 8 26.44 27.65 -13.92
CA SER A 8 25.66 26.55 -14.50
C SER A 8 24.64 26.07 -13.48
N GLU A 9 23.38 26.40 -13.73
CA GLU A 9 22.21 25.96 -12.99
C GLU A 9 22.03 24.44 -13.09
N ILE A 10 22.12 23.80 -11.93
CA ILE A 10 21.34 22.66 -11.41
C ILE A 10 20.48 21.91 -12.44
N GLY A 11 20.88 20.68 -12.77
CA GLY A 11 20.08 19.73 -13.52
C GLY A 11 18.84 19.25 -12.74
N GLY A 12 17.69 19.82 -13.07
CA GLY A 12 16.33 19.28 -13.06
C GLY A 12 15.92 18.26 -11.99
N ASP A 13 15.30 18.74 -10.91
CA ASP A 13 14.57 17.92 -9.92
C ASP A 13 13.17 17.55 -10.46
N GLY A 14 13.13 16.55 -11.33
CA GLY A 14 11.91 15.95 -11.86
C GLY A 14 12.07 14.43 -12.00
N PRO A 15 10.98 13.64 -11.92
CA PRO A 15 11.07 12.19 -11.95
C PRO A 15 11.71 11.70 -13.25
N SER A 16 12.62 10.73 -13.14
CA SER A 16 13.27 10.11 -14.28
C SER A 16 12.23 9.53 -15.26
N SER A 17 12.58 9.41 -16.55
CA SER A 17 11.68 8.78 -17.53
C SER A 17 11.24 7.38 -17.09
N THR A 18 12.13 6.62 -16.44
CA THR A 18 11.82 5.32 -15.83
C THR A 18 10.72 5.42 -14.78
N GLU A 19 10.80 6.38 -13.86
CA GLU A 19 9.79 6.58 -12.81
C GLU A 19 8.45 7.04 -13.37
N ARG A 20 8.46 7.94 -14.37
CA ARG A 20 7.24 8.37 -15.06
C ARG A 20 6.54 7.19 -15.74
N ILE A 21 7.30 6.34 -16.43
CA ILE A 21 6.78 5.13 -17.07
C ILE A 21 6.23 4.15 -16.03
N ARG A 22 6.95 3.90 -14.93
CA ARG A 22 6.50 3.01 -13.85
C ARG A 22 5.21 3.53 -13.19
N LYS A 23 5.13 4.82 -12.90
CA LYS A 23 3.93 5.45 -12.31
C LYS A 23 2.73 5.34 -13.26
N ALA A 24 2.93 5.61 -14.55
CA ALA A 24 1.89 5.46 -15.56
C ALA A 24 1.44 4.00 -15.70
N ALA A 25 2.37 3.05 -15.65
CA ALA A 25 2.07 1.62 -15.69
C ALA A 25 1.25 1.19 -14.48
N LEU A 26 1.66 1.59 -13.26
CA LEU A 26 0.92 1.32 -12.02
C LEU A 26 -0.51 1.86 -12.09
N ALA A 27 -0.70 3.11 -12.54
CA ALA A 27 -2.03 3.69 -12.70
C ALA A 27 -2.90 2.88 -13.66
N ASN A 28 -2.35 2.43 -14.80
CA ASN A 28 -3.08 1.59 -15.75
C ASN A 28 -3.39 0.21 -15.18
N PHE A 29 -2.43 -0.43 -14.51
CA PHE A 29 -2.60 -1.77 -13.94
C PHE A 29 -3.60 -1.77 -12.78
N ALA A 30 -3.62 -0.75 -11.94
CA ALA A 30 -4.60 -0.58 -10.87
C ALA A 30 -6.04 -0.55 -11.42
N VAL A 31 -6.26 0.21 -12.49
CA VAL A 31 -7.60 0.40 -13.08
C VAL A 31 -8.00 -0.80 -13.95
N HIS A 32 -7.15 -1.18 -14.91
CA HIS A 32 -7.50 -2.11 -15.99
C HIS A 32 -6.95 -3.53 -15.81
N GLY A 33 -6.05 -3.74 -14.85
CA GLY A 33 -5.27 -4.97 -14.72
C GLY A 33 -4.11 -5.04 -15.71
N THR A 34 -3.15 -5.91 -15.42
CA THR A 34 -1.96 -6.09 -16.25
C THR A 34 -2.31 -6.68 -17.62
N ALA A 35 -3.23 -7.65 -17.69
CA ALA A 35 -3.64 -8.31 -18.94
C ALA A 35 -4.17 -7.32 -19.99
N SER A 36 -5.07 -6.43 -19.61
CA SER A 36 -5.74 -5.46 -20.50
C SER A 36 -4.91 -4.22 -20.83
N THR A 37 -3.75 -4.03 -20.18
CA THR A 37 -2.91 -2.85 -20.38
C THR A 37 -1.85 -3.10 -21.45
N SER A 38 -1.74 -2.22 -22.46
CA SER A 38 -0.68 -2.32 -23.48
C SER A 38 0.47 -1.35 -23.21
N LEU A 39 1.68 -1.63 -23.72
CA LEU A 39 2.81 -0.69 -23.63
C LEU A 39 2.52 0.67 -24.30
N ARG A 40 1.63 0.70 -25.31
CA ARG A 40 1.17 1.95 -25.94
C ARG A 40 0.28 2.76 -25.00
N ALA A 41 -0.62 2.11 -24.27
CA ALA A 41 -1.47 2.78 -23.28
C ALA A 41 -0.63 3.39 -22.15
N VAL A 42 0.39 2.65 -21.69
CA VAL A 42 1.37 3.16 -20.72
C VAL A 42 2.14 4.36 -21.28
N ALA A 43 2.66 4.27 -22.52
CA ALA A 43 3.39 5.35 -23.16
C ALA A 43 2.53 6.63 -23.28
N ALA A 44 1.27 6.48 -23.70
CA ALA A 44 0.31 7.56 -23.79
C ALA A 44 0.05 8.21 -22.41
N THR A 45 -0.15 7.39 -21.38
CA THR A 45 -0.36 7.87 -20.00
C THR A 45 0.88 8.56 -19.43
N ALA A 46 2.07 8.07 -19.76
CA ALA A 46 3.35 8.64 -19.34
C ALA A 46 3.76 9.90 -20.13
N GLY A 47 3.07 10.21 -21.24
CA GLY A 47 3.43 11.31 -22.13
C GLY A 47 4.77 11.09 -22.83
N VAL A 48 5.11 9.85 -23.18
CA VAL A 48 6.37 9.47 -23.84
C VAL A 48 6.12 8.62 -25.09
N SER A 49 7.15 8.44 -25.92
CA SER A 49 7.06 7.55 -27.08
C SER A 49 7.08 6.07 -26.67
N LEU A 50 6.46 5.20 -27.48
CA LEU A 50 6.55 3.74 -27.28
C LEU A 50 8.02 3.27 -27.27
N GLY A 51 8.86 3.85 -28.14
CA GLY A 51 10.29 3.53 -28.19
C GLY A 51 11.02 3.84 -26.88
N MET A 52 10.66 4.93 -26.20
CA MET A 52 11.21 5.26 -24.87
C MET A 52 10.79 4.22 -23.81
N VAL A 53 9.53 3.76 -23.85
CA VAL A 53 9.07 2.67 -22.97
C VAL A 53 9.86 1.39 -23.23
N GLN A 54 10.01 1.00 -24.51
CA GLN A 54 10.73 -0.22 -24.88
C GLN A 54 12.23 -0.14 -24.60
N HIS A 55 12.82 1.06 -24.62
CA HIS A 55 14.21 1.27 -24.24
C HIS A 55 14.44 0.98 -22.75
N HIS A 56 13.53 1.42 -21.87
CA HIS A 56 13.63 1.17 -20.42
C HIS A 56 13.11 -0.22 -20.01
N PHE A 57 12.06 -0.70 -20.67
CA PHE A 57 11.38 -1.96 -20.38
C PHE A 57 11.17 -2.73 -21.68
N ALA A 58 12.11 -3.62 -22.00
CA ALA A 58 12.13 -4.37 -23.25
C ALA A 58 10.85 -5.17 -23.52
N THR A 59 10.18 -5.64 -22.48
CA THR A 59 8.93 -6.40 -22.58
C THR A 59 7.87 -5.91 -21.59
N LYS A 60 6.60 -6.21 -21.88
CA LYS A 60 5.49 -5.97 -20.95
C LYS A 60 5.70 -6.69 -19.61
N SER A 61 6.21 -7.92 -19.64
CA SER A 61 6.52 -8.67 -18.43
C SER A 61 7.63 -8.02 -17.59
N ALA A 62 8.65 -7.43 -18.24
CA ALA A 62 9.69 -6.67 -17.53
C ALA A 62 9.12 -5.41 -16.87
N LEU A 63 8.19 -4.71 -17.54
CA LEU A 63 7.48 -3.57 -16.95
C LEU A 63 6.59 -4.00 -15.77
N ILE A 64 5.83 -5.10 -15.91
CA ILE A 64 5.01 -5.65 -14.82
C ILE A 64 5.90 -5.96 -13.62
N LYS A 65 6.99 -6.72 -13.82
CA LYS A 65 7.93 -7.06 -12.75
C LYS A 65 8.48 -5.81 -12.06
N ALA A 66 8.85 -4.78 -12.82
CA ALA A 66 9.37 -3.54 -12.25
C ALA A 66 8.33 -2.76 -11.43
N VAL A 67 7.04 -2.84 -11.79
CA VAL A 67 5.95 -2.27 -10.99
C VAL A 67 5.70 -3.12 -9.75
N ASP A 68 5.67 -4.44 -9.89
CA ASP A 68 5.47 -5.40 -8.79
C ASP A 68 6.57 -5.25 -7.73
N ASP A 69 7.84 -5.27 -8.14
CA ASP A 69 9.00 -5.09 -7.25
C ASP A 69 8.92 -3.74 -6.51
N TYR A 70 8.52 -2.68 -7.21
CA TYR A 70 8.34 -1.36 -6.60
C TYR A 70 7.21 -1.37 -5.56
N VAL A 71 6.07 -1.97 -5.88
CA VAL A 71 4.89 -2.03 -4.99
C VAL A 71 5.21 -2.86 -3.75
N VAL A 72 5.85 -4.02 -3.91
CA VAL A 72 6.32 -4.84 -2.79
C VAL A 72 7.27 -4.03 -1.90
N SER A 73 8.32 -3.44 -2.48
CA SER A 73 9.29 -2.66 -1.72
C SER A 73 8.64 -1.48 -0.99
N PHE A 74 7.73 -0.77 -1.65
CA PHE A 74 7.05 0.39 -1.09
C PHE A 74 6.11 0.03 0.06
N VAL A 75 5.26 -0.97 -0.13
CA VAL A 75 4.29 -1.42 0.88
C VAL A 75 5.01 -2.00 2.10
N ILE A 76 5.92 -2.95 1.88
CA ILE A 76 6.66 -3.59 2.97
C ILE A 76 7.56 -2.57 3.69
N GLY A 77 8.22 -1.68 2.95
CA GLY A 77 9.02 -0.61 3.55
C GLY A 77 8.22 0.31 4.46
N GLY A 78 6.97 0.63 4.12
CA GLY A 78 6.08 1.43 4.98
C GLY A 78 5.60 0.67 6.23
N MET A 79 5.25 -0.61 6.08
CA MET A 79 4.74 -1.42 7.19
C MET A 79 5.83 -1.87 8.17
N ALA A 80 7.05 -2.10 7.66
CA ALA A 80 8.19 -2.57 8.44
C ALA A 80 8.92 -1.46 9.22
N GLN A 81 8.50 -0.18 9.14
CA GLN A 81 9.14 0.86 9.99
C GLN A 81 8.96 0.50 11.48
N PRO A 82 9.93 0.85 12.34
CA PRO A 82 9.93 0.48 13.75
C PRO A 82 8.60 0.76 14.45
N ILE A 83 8.21 -0.11 15.37
CA ILE A 83 7.09 0.19 16.27
C ILE A 83 7.56 1.30 17.21
N PRO A 84 6.81 2.41 17.34
CA PRO A 84 7.08 3.42 18.34
C PRO A 84 7.30 2.81 19.74
N GLU A 85 8.22 3.37 20.52
CA GLU A 85 8.40 2.97 21.92
C GLU A 85 7.20 3.42 22.76
N PRO A 86 6.78 2.66 23.77
CA PRO A 86 5.76 3.08 24.72
C PRO A 86 6.09 4.47 25.31
N PRO A 87 5.11 5.34 25.56
CA PRO A 87 3.68 5.05 25.64
C PRO A 87 2.90 5.18 24.30
N ALA A 88 3.58 5.18 23.16
CA ALA A 88 2.91 5.32 21.87
C ALA A 88 2.00 4.13 21.54
N ASP A 89 0.84 4.43 20.95
CA ASP A 89 -0.18 3.44 20.60
C ASP A 89 0.22 2.64 19.35
N SER A 90 0.69 1.42 19.57
CA SER A 90 1.22 0.56 18.51
C SER A 90 0.14 0.04 17.55
N ILE A 91 -1.14 -0.01 17.96
CA ILE A 91 -2.27 -0.39 17.10
C ILE A 91 -2.62 0.80 16.20
N THR A 92 -2.76 2.00 16.78
CA THR A 92 -3.05 3.21 16.01
C THR A 92 -1.91 3.60 15.05
N ASP A 93 -0.66 3.26 15.36
CA ASP A 93 0.48 3.40 14.42
C ASP A 93 0.24 2.61 13.13
N ILE A 94 -0.08 1.30 13.24
CA ILE A 94 -0.27 0.48 12.04
C ILE A 94 -1.51 0.94 11.26
N GLY A 95 -2.62 1.26 11.95
CA GLY A 95 -3.81 1.81 11.34
C GLY A 95 -3.51 3.09 10.56
N SER A 96 -2.72 3.99 11.15
CA SER A 96 -2.32 5.26 10.52
C SER A 96 -1.47 5.07 9.27
N ARG A 97 -0.60 4.06 9.24
CA ARG A 97 0.21 3.71 8.06
C ARG A 97 -0.63 3.17 6.92
N VAL A 98 -1.57 2.26 7.22
CA VAL A 98 -2.49 1.72 6.21
C VAL A 98 -3.39 2.83 5.68
N ARG A 99 -3.94 3.67 6.56
CA ARG A 99 -4.72 4.85 6.20
C ARG A 99 -3.93 5.80 5.30
N GLY A 100 -2.67 6.09 5.67
CA GLY A 100 -1.76 6.95 4.90
C GLY A 100 -1.47 6.38 3.51
N LEU A 101 -1.18 5.08 3.42
CA LEU A 101 -0.99 4.38 2.14
C LEU A 101 -2.19 4.57 1.21
N ILE A 102 -3.42 4.39 1.72
CA ILE A 102 -4.64 4.51 0.90
C ILE A 102 -4.87 5.97 0.47
N ALA A 103 -4.67 6.92 1.39
CA ALA A 103 -4.93 8.34 1.15
C ALA A 103 -3.91 8.97 0.19
N GLU A 104 -2.63 8.66 0.37
CA GLU A 104 -1.51 9.31 -0.32
C GLU A 104 -1.10 8.57 -1.59
N HIS A 105 -1.35 7.25 -1.65
CA HIS A 105 -0.96 6.38 -2.77
C HIS A 105 -2.12 5.48 -3.24
N PRO A 106 -3.25 6.07 -3.67
CA PRO A 106 -4.45 5.31 -4.01
C PRO A 106 -4.25 4.32 -5.16
N GLU A 107 -3.35 4.58 -6.10
CA GLU A 107 -2.99 3.65 -7.18
C GLU A 107 -2.23 2.42 -6.67
N VAL A 108 -1.38 2.57 -5.65
CA VAL A 108 -0.69 1.45 -4.99
C VAL A 108 -1.72 0.61 -4.27
N ALA A 109 -2.57 1.24 -3.45
CA ALA A 109 -3.62 0.53 -2.72
C ALA A 109 -4.57 -0.22 -3.67
N ALA A 110 -5.03 0.42 -4.75
CA ALA A 110 -5.89 -0.22 -5.74
C ALA A 110 -5.22 -1.41 -6.44
N TYR A 111 -3.92 -1.31 -6.76
CA TYR A 111 -3.18 -2.41 -7.36
C TYR A 111 -2.98 -3.58 -6.38
N VAL A 112 -2.65 -3.29 -5.11
CA VAL A 112 -2.58 -4.29 -4.03
C VAL A 112 -3.92 -5.00 -3.88
N GLY A 113 -5.03 -4.27 -3.76
CA GLY A 113 -6.36 -4.87 -3.60
C GLY A 113 -6.76 -5.77 -4.77
N ARG A 114 -6.34 -5.42 -5.99
CA ARG A 114 -6.53 -6.28 -7.17
C ARG A 114 -5.68 -7.55 -7.08
N ALA A 115 -4.39 -7.42 -6.74
CA ALA A 115 -3.48 -8.54 -6.64
C ALA A 115 -3.93 -9.59 -5.62
N MET A 116 -4.58 -9.14 -4.53
CA MET A 116 -5.14 -10.02 -3.49
C MET A 116 -6.28 -10.91 -3.99
N VAL A 117 -6.98 -10.54 -5.06
CA VAL A 117 -8.19 -11.26 -5.53
C VAL A 117 -8.02 -11.94 -6.87
N ASP A 118 -7.08 -11.50 -7.71
CA ASP A 118 -6.91 -12.02 -9.07
C ASP A 118 -5.99 -13.26 -9.16
N GLY A 119 -5.48 -13.74 -8.02
CA GLY A 119 -4.60 -14.91 -7.95
C GLY A 119 -3.22 -14.67 -8.55
N SER A 120 -2.81 -13.41 -8.74
CA SER A 120 -1.49 -13.09 -9.26
C SER A 120 -0.36 -13.47 -8.28
N PRO A 121 0.85 -13.80 -8.79
CA PRO A 121 2.01 -14.05 -7.93
C PRO A 121 2.37 -12.87 -7.01
N LEU A 122 2.05 -11.64 -7.44
CA LEU A 122 2.20 -10.43 -6.63
C LEU A 122 1.36 -10.51 -5.35
N GLY A 123 0.10 -10.95 -5.45
CA GLY A 123 -0.79 -11.07 -4.30
C GLY A 123 -0.22 -12.01 -3.23
N ALA A 124 0.24 -13.19 -3.64
CA ALA A 124 0.90 -14.15 -2.75
C ALA A 124 2.17 -13.54 -2.11
N THR A 125 3.04 -12.93 -2.91
CA THR A 125 4.29 -12.30 -2.43
C THR A 125 4.01 -11.20 -1.41
N LEU A 126 3.02 -10.34 -1.67
CA LEU A 126 2.62 -9.28 -0.74
C LEU A 126 2.02 -9.86 0.54
N PHE A 127 1.14 -10.85 0.44
CA PHE A 127 0.49 -11.44 1.60
C PHE A 127 1.50 -12.13 2.51
N ASP A 128 2.40 -12.93 1.96
CA ASP A 128 3.45 -13.63 2.72
C ASP A 128 4.38 -12.63 3.42
N ALA A 129 4.84 -11.59 2.71
CA ALA A 129 5.70 -10.57 3.30
C ALA A 129 4.99 -9.72 4.37
N LEU A 130 3.71 -9.40 4.18
CA LEU A 130 2.91 -8.71 5.21
C LEU A 130 2.65 -9.60 6.42
N MET A 131 2.49 -10.92 6.23
CA MET A 131 2.37 -11.88 7.32
C MET A 131 3.65 -11.92 8.16
N GLU A 132 4.82 -11.94 7.54
CA GLU A 132 6.12 -11.87 8.23
C GLU A 132 6.24 -10.58 9.06
N VAL A 133 5.97 -9.42 8.45
CA VAL A 133 5.99 -8.12 9.14
C VAL A 133 4.99 -8.06 10.29
N GLY A 134 3.76 -8.54 10.06
CA GLY A 134 2.70 -8.57 11.05
C GLY A 134 3.04 -9.46 12.25
N THR A 135 3.57 -10.65 11.98
CA THR A 135 3.98 -11.62 13.02
C THR A 135 5.06 -11.03 13.91
N ALA A 136 6.14 -10.50 13.31
CA ALA A 136 7.21 -9.87 14.06
C ALA A 136 6.72 -8.69 14.92
N ARG A 137 5.73 -7.92 14.42
CA ARG A 137 5.12 -6.83 15.19
C ARG A 137 4.29 -7.35 16.37
N TRP A 138 3.57 -8.45 16.22
CA TRP A 138 2.80 -9.06 17.31
C TRP A 138 3.70 -9.68 18.38
N GLU A 139 4.77 -10.35 17.97
CA GLU A 139 5.80 -10.89 18.88
C GLU A 139 6.43 -9.78 19.73
N LEU A 140 6.83 -8.67 19.12
CA LEU A 140 7.39 -7.53 19.85
C LEU A 140 6.40 -6.93 20.86
N ARG A 141 5.10 -6.84 20.52
CA ARG A 141 4.08 -6.39 21.47
C ARG A 141 3.91 -7.37 22.63
N ALA A 142 3.99 -8.67 22.36
CA ALA A 142 3.93 -9.71 23.39
C ALA A 142 5.14 -9.62 24.34
N GLU A 143 6.35 -9.42 23.82
CA GLU A 143 7.57 -9.20 24.61
C GLU A 143 7.48 -7.95 25.50
N ARG A 144 6.81 -6.89 25.03
CA ARG A 144 6.55 -5.65 25.79
C ARG A 144 5.41 -5.79 26.81
N GLY A 145 4.71 -6.93 26.84
CA GLY A 145 3.55 -7.14 27.72
C GLY A 145 2.29 -6.36 27.31
N GLU A 146 2.21 -5.91 26.05
CA GLU A 146 1.06 -5.18 25.50
C GLU A 146 -0.08 -6.13 25.06
N VAL A 147 0.19 -7.44 24.95
CA VAL A 147 -0.75 -8.45 24.45
C VAL A 147 -1.21 -9.34 25.60
N ARG A 148 -2.51 -9.69 25.62
CA ARG A 148 -3.04 -10.66 26.60
C ARG A 148 -2.35 -12.03 26.44
N PRO A 149 -2.12 -12.77 27.54
CA PRO A 149 -1.33 -14.00 27.51
C PRO A 149 -1.98 -15.17 26.76
N ASP A 150 -3.26 -15.10 26.46
CA ASP A 150 -4.07 -16.14 25.81
C ASP A 150 -4.33 -15.88 24.31
N VAL A 151 -3.76 -14.82 23.74
CA VAL A 151 -3.98 -14.45 22.33
C VAL A 151 -3.26 -15.41 21.39
N ASP A 152 -4.00 -15.95 20.43
CA ASP A 152 -3.42 -16.63 19.27
C ASP A 152 -2.81 -15.60 18.32
N LEU A 153 -1.48 -15.45 18.36
CA LEU A 153 -0.76 -14.46 17.55
C LEU A 153 -0.90 -14.71 16.04
N THR A 154 -1.08 -15.97 15.63
CA THR A 154 -1.26 -16.31 14.21
C THR A 154 -2.58 -15.73 13.71
N TRP A 155 -3.67 -16.00 14.43
CA TRP A 155 -4.98 -15.44 14.07
C TRP A 155 -5.07 -13.94 14.30
N ALA A 156 -4.40 -13.39 15.31
CA ALA A 156 -4.31 -11.94 15.48
C ALA A 156 -3.65 -11.26 14.25
N THR A 157 -2.57 -11.86 13.74
CA THR A 157 -1.90 -11.40 12.52
C THR A 157 -2.83 -11.52 11.31
N ILE A 158 -3.38 -12.71 11.05
CA ILE A 158 -4.26 -12.97 9.91
C ILE A 158 -5.46 -12.02 9.92
N ASN A 159 -6.14 -11.87 11.05
CA ASN A 159 -7.32 -11.01 11.15
C ASN A 159 -7.00 -9.54 10.90
N ALA A 160 -5.89 -9.03 11.47
CA ALA A 160 -5.46 -7.66 11.22
C ALA A 160 -5.15 -7.42 9.73
N LEU A 161 -4.47 -8.38 9.07
CA LEU A 161 -4.23 -8.31 7.64
C LEU A 161 -5.52 -8.35 6.84
N VAL A 162 -6.42 -9.31 7.12
CA VAL A 162 -7.70 -9.48 6.42
C VAL A 162 -8.55 -8.22 6.53
N LEU A 163 -8.59 -7.55 7.68
CA LEU A 163 -9.30 -6.28 7.84
C LEU A 163 -8.71 -5.19 6.94
N ALA A 164 -7.38 -5.05 6.91
CA ALA A 164 -6.68 -4.06 6.10
C ALA A 164 -6.81 -4.32 4.59
N VAL A 165 -6.41 -5.51 4.11
CA VAL A 165 -6.42 -5.84 2.68
C VAL A 165 -7.84 -6.09 2.18
N GLY A 166 -8.72 -6.61 3.03
CA GLY A 166 -10.13 -6.84 2.71
C GLY A 166 -10.88 -5.54 2.43
N ALA A 167 -10.66 -4.48 3.23
CA ALA A 167 -11.26 -3.17 2.99
C ALA A 167 -10.88 -2.59 1.63
N ILE A 168 -9.61 -2.76 1.22
CA ILE A 168 -9.10 -2.28 -0.07
C ILE A 168 -9.61 -3.15 -1.23
N SER A 169 -9.56 -4.48 -1.07
CA SER A 169 -9.93 -5.45 -2.10
C SER A 169 -11.43 -5.42 -2.39
N LEU A 170 -12.25 -5.24 -1.34
CA LEU A 170 -13.71 -5.19 -1.41
C LEU A 170 -14.26 -3.76 -1.49
N ARG A 171 -13.41 -2.76 -1.78
CA ARG A 171 -13.77 -1.33 -1.77
C ARG A 171 -15.08 -1.04 -2.51
N ALA A 172 -15.25 -1.59 -3.71
CA ALA A 172 -16.47 -1.39 -4.50
C ALA A 172 -17.75 -1.87 -3.79
N HIS A 173 -17.65 -2.93 -2.98
CA HIS A 173 -18.76 -3.40 -2.17
C HIS A 173 -18.97 -2.54 -0.93
N VAL A 174 -17.88 -2.10 -0.28
CA VAL A 174 -17.90 -1.21 0.90
C VAL A 174 -18.53 0.15 0.56
N ASP A 175 -18.12 0.76 -0.55
CA ASP A 175 -18.60 2.09 -0.99
C ASP A 175 -20.13 2.18 -1.10
N ARG A 176 -20.82 1.09 -1.46
CA ARG A 176 -22.29 1.05 -1.55
C ARG A 176 -22.99 1.20 -0.20
N HIS A 177 -22.27 1.03 0.90
CA HIS A 177 -22.79 1.13 2.27
C HIS A 177 -22.27 2.37 3.01
N LEU A 178 -21.46 3.21 2.34
CA LEU A 178 -20.93 4.44 2.91
C LEU A 178 -21.63 5.66 2.32
N PRO A 179 -21.78 6.76 3.10
CA PRO A 179 -22.37 8.01 2.61
C PRO A 179 -21.45 8.76 1.62
N GLU A 180 -20.15 8.45 1.64
CA GLU A 180 -19.11 9.02 0.80
C GLU A 180 -18.13 7.90 0.40
N PRO A 181 -17.31 8.07 -0.66
CA PRO A 181 -16.30 7.07 -1.03
C PRO A 181 -15.37 6.72 0.14
N PHE A 182 -15.04 5.44 0.28
CA PHE A 182 -14.15 4.87 1.29
C PHE A 182 -12.81 5.61 1.37
N THR A 183 -12.29 6.06 0.22
CA THR A 183 -11.00 6.76 0.11
C THR A 183 -11.03 8.22 0.55
N THR A 184 -12.19 8.75 0.98
CA THR A 184 -12.25 10.11 1.52
C THR A 184 -11.55 10.17 2.88
N PRO A 185 -10.91 11.31 3.25
CA PRO A 185 -10.24 11.44 4.54
C PRO A 185 -11.14 11.13 5.74
N THR A 186 -12.43 11.47 5.64
CA THR A 186 -13.41 11.21 6.70
C THR A 186 -13.70 9.72 6.85
N GLN A 187 -14.00 9.00 5.75
CA GLN A 187 -14.28 7.56 5.85
C GLN A 187 -13.04 6.75 6.23
N LEU A 188 -11.86 7.14 5.76
CA LEU A 188 -10.60 6.51 6.14
C LEU A 188 -10.29 6.64 7.63
N ARG A 189 -10.54 7.81 8.24
CA ARG A 189 -10.40 7.98 9.71
C ARG A 189 -11.41 7.12 10.47
N ARG A 190 -12.69 7.18 10.09
CA ARG A 190 -13.75 6.37 10.73
C ARG A 190 -13.47 4.87 10.65
N TRP A 191 -12.98 4.40 9.50
CA TRP A 191 -12.63 3.00 9.30
C TRP A 191 -11.45 2.58 10.18
N GLN A 192 -10.41 3.42 10.27
CA GLN A 192 -9.30 3.15 11.17
C GLN A 192 -9.77 3.11 12.63
N GLU A 193 -10.48 4.12 13.11
CA GLU A 193 -10.98 4.19 14.49
C GLU A 193 -11.79 2.93 14.84
N ALA A 194 -12.75 2.55 13.98
CA ALA A 194 -13.55 1.35 14.20
C ALA A 194 -12.73 0.04 14.17
N THR A 195 -11.64 0.00 13.42
CA THR A 195 -10.75 -1.17 13.33
C THR A 195 -9.81 -1.24 14.53
N ASP A 196 -9.28 -0.09 14.97
CA ASP A 196 -8.44 0.03 16.17
C ASP A 196 -9.24 -0.38 17.42
N ASP A 197 -10.49 0.07 17.54
CA ASP A 197 -11.42 -0.32 18.60
C ASP A 197 -11.70 -1.83 18.58
N LEU A 198 -12.03 -2.38 17.41
CA LEU A 198 -12.28 -3.82 17.23
C LEU A 198 -11.08 -4.68 17.65
N LEU A 199 -9.86 -4.26 17.30
CA LEU A 199 -8.64 -5.00 17.61
C LEU A 199 -8.24 -4.90 19.09
N ARG A 200 -8.57 -3.78 19.75
CA ARG A 200 -8.23 -3.55 21.16
C ARG A 200 -9.24 -4.20 22.10
N ASP A 201 -10.51 -3.89 21.89
CA ASP A 201 -11.58 -4.11 22.86
C ASP A 201 -12.65 -5.10 22.36
N GLY A 202 -12.64 -5.44 21.06
CA GLY A 202 -13.73 -6.21 20.46
C GLY A 202 -15.01 -5.37 20.28
N LEU A 203 -16.15 -6.02 20.03
CA LEU A 203 -17.42 -5.33 19.72
C LEU A 203 -18.53 -5.55 20.75
N PHE A 204 -18.40 -6.58 21.58
CA PHE A 204 -19.44 -6.98 22.53
C PHE A 204 -18.95 -6.71 23.95
N GLN A 205 -19.89 -6.34 24.82
CA GLN A 205 -19.64 -6.30 26.25
C GLN A 205 -19.44 -7.72 26.76
N HIS A 206 -18.45 -7.91 27.63
CA HIS A 206 -18.32 -9.15 28.36
C HIS A 206 -19.42 -9.20 29.43
N PRO A 207 -20.21 -10.29 29.51
CA PRO A 207 -21.31 -10.40 30.48
C PRO A 207 -20.89 -10.30 31.95
N ASP A 208 -19.59 -10.39 32.24
CA ASP A 208 -19.03 -10.49 33.59
C ASP A 208 -18.22 -9.23 34.01
N ASP A 209 -18.28 -8.13 33.26
CA ASP A 209 -17.72 -6.79 33.62
C ASP A 209 -18.77 -5.86 34.27
#